data_AF-A0A662WQJ0-F1
#
_entry.id   AF-A0A662WQJ0-F1
#
_cell.length_a   1.000
_cell.length_b   1.000
_cell.length_c   1.000
_cell.angle_alpha   90.00
_cell.angle_beta   90.00
_cell.angle_gamma   90.00
#
_symmetry.space_group_name_H-M   'P 1'
#
loop_
_entity.id
_entity.type
_entity.pdbx_description
1 polymer ?
#
loop_
_entity_poly.entity_id
_entity_poly.type
_entity_poly.pdbx_seq_one_letter_code
_entity_poly.pdbx_strand_id
1 'polypeptide(L)'
;MDGQYELLAASSSTASLNDEAGVSSMAELNTRLRAVLRQKENAFQLAIAHRKDQIAGVQSGQIQEDVAVGDAVQIQIDDKWHNGTVKETNGTDICCQEFADQWKAKTCWRFDERAKLKKFIRENRGDELAIFPSYQVFCNLFCRYVDDWSPPTQQLVRDYRVQTKLVSDHVAGELHASSRVQQFVKSTATDVLGWVVEAAEEQVKTLLQAESRPYTQDHRLFVELDKKRMRTLEGRLKTTVTVDDNGNVSLAEAMKAFASIALDTEEREACEMQVALQSYLDVAVPRFADAIPMRLNDLVLCKFVTAMEHELNGLTDEKLARLMQDSERKVAMRQQLRSELACLESAKKEIELVC
;
A
#
# COMPACT_ATOMS: atom_id res chain seq x y z
N MET A 1 -27.61 -23.47 10.01
CA MET A 1 -26.92 -23.71 8.73
C MET A 1 -25.48 -23.32 8.97
N ASP A 2 -24.77 -24.18 9.70
CA ASP A 2 -23.42 -23.92 10.18
C ASP A 2 -22.44 -24.33 9.10
N GLY A 3 -21.93 -23.35 8.37
CA GLY A 3 -20.88 -23.54 7.38
C GLY A 3 -19.53 -23.64 8.07
N GLN A 4 -19.15 -24.85 8.49
CA GLN A 4 -17.76 -25.15 8.81
C GLN A 4 -16.94 -25.06 7.52
N TYR A 5 -16.19 -23.97 7.36
CA TYR A 5 -15.12 -23.93 6.38
C TYR A 5 -13.95 -24.75 6.94
N GLU A 6 -13.69 -25.92 6.34
CA GLU A 6 -12.46 -26.66 6.57
C GLU A 6 -11.27 -25.80 6.10
N LEU A 7 -10.52 -25.27 7.06
CA LEU A 7 -9.18 -24.73 6.83
C LEU A 7 -8.31 -25.91 6.38
N LEU A 8 -8.05 -26.00 5.08
CA LEU A 8 -7.10 -26.95 4.52
C LEU A 8 -5.74 -26.74 5.17
N ALA A 9 -5.19 -27.84 5.71
CA ALA A 9 -4.01 -27.88 6.56
C ALA A 9 -2.83 -27.10 5.96
N ALA A 10 -2.18 -26.29 6.80
CA ALA A 10 -0.83 -25.84 6.56
C ALA A 10 0.06 -27.08 6.53
N SER A 11 0.72 -27.35 5.40
CA SER A 11 1.74 -28.38 5.32
C SER A 11 2.86 -28.04 6.31
N SER A 12 2.83 -28.71 7.45
CA SER A 12 3.93 -28.81 8.39
C SER A 12 5.06 -29.62 7.74
N SER A 13 6.22 -29.01 7.54
CA SER A 13 7.46 -29.75 7.29
C SER A 13 8.47 -29.39 8.38
N THR A 14 8.34 -30.06 9.51
CA THR A 14 9.43 -30.29 10.46
C THR A 14 10.02 -31.67 10.20
N ALA A 15 11.26 -31.74 9.71
CA ALA A 15 12.22 -32.84 9.88
C ALA A 15 13.53 -32.40 9.22
N SER A 16 14.50 -31.91 9.99
CA SER A 16 15.65 -32.68 10.51
C SER A 16 16.75 -32.89 9.48
N LEU A 17 17.91 -32.31 9.82
CA LEU A 17 19.24 -32.53 9.27
C LEU A 17 19.51 -34.00 8.90
N ASN A 18 19.96 -34.23 7.66
CA ASN A 18 21.13 -35.05 7.35
C ASN A 18 21.55 -34.80 5.89
N ASP A 19 22.85 -34.57 5.72
CA ASP A 19 23.57 -34.45 4.45
C ASP A 19 23.31 -35.62 3.51
N GLU A 20 23.08 -35.33 2.23
CA GLU A 20 23.88 -35.89 1.13
C GLU A 20 23.58 -35.15 -0.19
N ALA A 21 24.64 -34.92 -0.96
CA ALA A 21 24.69 -34.03 -2.11
C ALA A 21 23.81 -34.47 -3.30
N GLY A 22 23.11 -33.51 -3.90
CA GLY A 22 22.53 -33.70 -5.23
C GLY A 22 21.35 -32.79 -5.55
N VAL A 23 21.61 -31.74 -6.33
CA VAL A 23 20.63 -30.94 -7.08
C VAL A 23 19.60 -30.22 -6.20
N SER A 24 19.91 -28.96 -5.87
CA SER A 24 18.94 -27.98 -5.40
C SER A 24 17.82 -27.86 -6.44
N SER A 25 16.72 -28.56 -6.17
CA SER A 25 15.45 -28.45 -6.88
C SER A 25 15.04 -26.98 -6.86
N MET A 26 14.62 -26.45 -8.02
CA MET A 26 13.93 -25.16 -8.13
C MET A 26 12.92 -25.09 -7.00
N ALA A 27 13.11 -24.15 -6.06
CA ALA A 27 12.11 -23.82 -5.06
C ALA A 27 10.74 -23.78 -5.76
N GLU A 28 9.83 -24.65 -5.34
CA GLU A 28 8.56 -24.95 -6.02
C GLU A 28 7.97 -23.66 -6.63
N LEU A 29 8.06 -23.54 -7.95
CA LEU A 29 7.49 -22.42 -8.69
C LEU A 29 6.01 -22.39 -8.36
N ASN A 30 5.57 -21.38 -7.61
CA ASN A 30 4.19 -21.30 -7.18
C ASN A 30 3.33 -20.87 -8.38
N THR A 31 2.82 -21.86 -9.11
CA THR A 31 2.01 -21.68 -10.31
C THR A 31 0.62 -21.11 -10.02
N ARG A 32 0.22 -21.01 -8.75
CA ARG A 32 -1.05 -20.42 -8.33
C ARG A 32 -0.96 -18.90 -8.37
N LEU A 33 -0.98 -18.32 -9.58
CA LEU A 33 -0.85 -16.88 -9.84
C LEU A 33 -1.64 -16.02 -8.86
N ARG A 34 -2.92 -16.34 -8.65
CA ARG A 34 -3.79 -15.55 -7.76
C ARG A 34 -3.37 -15.61 -6.30
N ALA A 35 -2.84 -16.73 -5.83
CA ALA A 35 -2.37 -16.87 -4.45
C ALA A 35 -1.12 -15.98 -4.21
N VAL A 36 -0.18 -15.98 -5.15
CA VAL A 36 1.02 -15.14 -5.08
C VAL A 36 0.65 -13.66 -5.19
N LEU A 37 -0.21 -13.29 -6.14
CA LEU A 37 -0.67 -11.90 -6.29
C LEU A 37 -1.40 -11.41 -5.04
N ARG A 38 -2.22 -12.23 -4.38
CA ARG A 38 -2.85 -11.84 -3.10
C ARG A 38 -1.86 -11.49 -2.01
N GLN A 39 -0.73 -12.19 -1.92
CA GLN A 39 0.33 -11.84 -0.96
C GLN A 39 0.95 -10.48 -1.29
N LYS A 40 1.14 -10.18 -2.58
CA LYS A 40 1.66 -8.88 -3.05
C LYS A 40 0.65 -7.75 -2.85
N GLU A 41 -0.63 -8.00 -3.09
CA GLU A 41 -1.74 -7.10 -2.80
C GLU A 41 -1.80 -6.76 -1.31
N ASN A 42 -1.67 -7.76 -0.42
CA ASN A 42 -1.63 -7.53 1.02
C ASN A 42 -0.42 -6.67 1.42
N ALA A 43 0.76 -6.94 0.86
CA ALA A 43 1.95 -6.13 1.12
C ALA A 43 1.76 -4.67 0.66
N PHE A 44 1.11 -4.47 -0.49
CA PHE A 44 0.72 -3.15 -0.98
C PHE A 44 -0.25 -2.45 -0.03
N GLN A 45 -1.33 -3.13 0.41
CA GLN A 45 -2.30 -2.56 1.35
C GLN A 45 -1.63 -2.11 2.65
N LEU A 46 -0.74 -2.93 3.21
CA LEU A 46 0.04 -2.58 4.40
C LEU A 46 0.96 -1.38 4.16
N ALA A 47 1.61 -1.31 2.99
CA ALA A 47 2.50 -0.19 2.65
C ALA A 47 1.75 1.14 2.51
N ILE A 48 0.53 1.13 1.93
CA ILE A 48 -0.33 2.32 1.86
C ILE A 48 -0.84 2.69 3.26
N ALA A 49 -1.30 1.71 4.04
CA ALA A 49 -1.82 1.93 5.39
C ALA A 49 -0.75 2.51 6.34
N HIS A 50 0.48 1.99 6.32
CA HIS A 50 1.56 2.48 7.19
C HIS A 50 1.91 3.95 6.93
N ARG A 51 1.80 4.42 5.67
CA ARG A 51 2.07 5.82 5.30
C ARG A 51 1.02 6.79 5.84
N LYS A 52 -0.17 6.31 6.20
CA LYS A 52 -1.19 7.10 6.90
C LYS A 52 -0.69 7.61 8.25
N ASP A 53 0.07 6.79 8.97
CA ASP A 53 0.47 7.05 10.35
C ASP A 53 1.76 7.90 10.44
N GLN A 54 2.52 7.96 9.34
CA GLN A 54 3.85 8.57 9.34
C GLN A 54 3.88 10.08 9.15
N ILE A 55 2.78 10.71 8.74
CA ILE A 55 2.76 12.15 8.48
C ILE A 55 1.45 12.72 8.99
N ALA A 56 1.56 13.68 9.90
CA ALA A 56 0.61 14.74 10.23
C ALA A 56 1.32 15.81 11.07
N GLY A 57 2.64 15.99 10.89
CA GLY A 57 3.46 16.90 11.71
C GLY A 57 3.66 16.48 13.17
N VAL A 58 2.84 15.57 13.70
CA VAL A 58 2.94 15.05 15.06
C VAL A 58 4.15 14.13 15.17
N GLN A 59 5.26 14.67 15.64
CA GLN A 59 6.33 13.87 16.23
C GLN A 59 5.80 13.27 17.54
N SER A 60 4.91 12.28 17.45
CA SER A 60 4.44 11.60 18.66
C SER A 60 5.61 10.78 19.20
N GLY A 61 6.11 11.16 20.37
CA GLY A 61 7.15 10.39 21.06
C GLY A 61 8.50 11.09 21.23
N GLN A 62 8.63 12.39 20.98
CA GLN A 62 9.80 13.12 21.51
C GLN A 62 9.67 13.22 23.03
N ILE A 63 10.59 12.57 23.73
CA ILE A 63 10.67 12.65 25.18
C ILE A 63 11.36 13.98 25.50
N GLN A 64 10.91 14.69 26.54
CA GLN A 64 11.47 16.00 26.91
C GLN A 64 12.98 15.96 27.24
N GLU A 65 13.55 14.78 27.40
CA GLU A 65 14.99 14.53 27.56
C GLU A 65 15.79 14.72 26.27
N ASP A 66 15.14 14.63 25.10
CA ASP A 66 15.76 14.76 23.79
C ASP A 66 15.70 16.20 23.23
N VAL A 67 15.39 17.19 24.08
CA VAL A 67 15.20 18.58 23.64
C VAL A 67 16.49 19.21 23.15
N ALA A 68 16.42 19.81 21.96
CA ALA A 68 17.55 20.46 21.30
C ALA A 68 17.28 21.93 21.02
N VAL A 69 18.35 22.69 20.87
CA VAL A 69 18.29 24.09 20.40
C VAL A 69 17.67 24.12 19.01
N GLY A 70 16.66 24.98 18.83
CA GLY A 70 15.86 25.10 17.61
C GLY A 70 14.54 24.34 17.62
N ASP A 71 14.28 23.51 18.64
CA ASP A 71 12.99 22.82 18.75
C ASP A 71 11.84 23.77 19.06
N ALA A 72 10.67 23.46 18.51
CA ALA A 72 9.44 24.20 18.76
C ALA A 72 8.71 23.63 19.98
N VAL A 73 8.41 24.49 20.94
CA VAL A 73 7.83 24.14 22.23
C VAL A 73 6.67 25.06 22.58
N GLN A 74 5.83 24.61 23.50
CA GLN A 74 4.86 25.44 24.20
C GLN A 74 5.30 25.59 25.64
N ILE A 75 5.33 26.80 26.16
CA ILE A 75 5.66 27.10 27.55
C ILE A 75 4.46 27.66 28.30
N GLN A 76 4.34 27.33 29.59
CA GLN A 76 3.27 27.83 30.44
C GLN A 76 3.70 29.14 31.12
N ILE A 77 2.97 30.23 30.86
CA ILE A 77 3.13 31.55 31.48
C ILE A 77 1.73 32.03 31.88
N ASP A 78 1.53 32.43 33.13
CA ASP A 78 0.25 32.95 33.64
C ASP A 78 -0.97 32.08 33.28
N ASP A 79 -0.85 30.76 33.51
CA ASP A 79 -1.83 29.73 33.15
C ASP A 79 -2.19 29.63 31.66
N LYS A 80 -1.36 30.19 30.77
CA LYS A 80 -1.54 30.12 29.32
C LYS A 80 -0.33 29.47 28.66
N TRP A 81 -0.60 28.67 27.64
CA TRP A 81 0.43 28.06 26.81
C TRP A 81 0.81 29.01 25.68
N HIS A 82 2.10 29.29 25.54
CA HIS A 82 2.65 30.15 24.51
C HIS A 82 3.64 29.39 23.64
N ASN A 83 3.56 29.57 22.33
CA ASN A 83 4.52 28.97 21.40
C ASN A 83 5.89 29.67 21.55
N GLY A 84 6.96 28.90 21.52
CA GLY A 84 8.33 29.39 21.55
C GLY A 84 9.32 28.44 20.89
N THR A 85 10.53 28.92 20.68
CA THR A 85 11.63 28.21 20.05
C THR A 85 12.76 28.07 21.05
N VAL A 86 13.24 26.85 21.29
CA VAL A 86 14.34 26.59 22.24
C VAL A 86 15.61 27.30 21.76
N LYS A 87 16.12 28.21 22.57
CA LYS A 87 17.38 28.94 22.33
C LYS A 87 18.56 28.27 23.04
N GLU A 88 18.35 27.85 24.29
CA GLU A 88 19.36 27.22 25.14
C GLU A 88 18.72 26.08 25.95
N THR A 89 19.51 25.04 26.25
CA THR A 89 19.10 23.88 27.04
C THR A 89 20.04 23.66 28.21
N ASN A 90 19.50 23.23 29.35
CA ASN A 90 20.26 22.82 30.54
C ASN A 90 19.59 21.58 31.14
N GLY A 91 20.02 20.39 30.69
CA GLY A 91 19.28 19.16 30.94
C GLY A 91 17.90 19.22 30.30
N THR A 92 16.84 19.07 31.09
CA THR A 92 15.44 19.17 30.63
C THR A 92 14.86 20.58 30.74
N ASP A 93 15.62 21.53 31.27
CA ASP A 93 15.18 22.92 31.40
C ASP A 93 15.56 23.69 30.13
N ILE A 94 14.67 24.58 29.70
CA ILE A 94 14.82 25.29 28.44
C ILE A 94 14.72 26.80 28.63
N CYS A 95 15.39 27.54 27.76
CA CYS A 95 15.20 28.97 27.59
C CYS A 95 14.75 29.21 26.15
N CYS A 96 13.65 29.96 25.96
CA CYS A 96 13.07 30.22 24.64
C CYS A 96 13.52 31.58 24.08
N GLN A 97 13.64 31.68 22.76
CA GLN A 97 14.05 32.90 22.07
C GLN A 97 13.08 34.07 22.29
N GLU A 98 11.78 33.77 22.29
CA GLU A 98 10.68 34.73 22.40
C GLU A 98 10.47 35.20 23.85
N PHE A 99 11.04 34.48 24.81
CA PHE A 99 10.93 34.73 26.26
C PHE A 99 12.31 34.78 26.90
N ALA A 100 13.26 35.37 26.17
CA ALA A 100 14.63 35.54 26.61
C ALA A 100 14.64 36.08 28.05
N ASP A 101 15.46 35.45 28.90
CA ASP A 101 15.69 35.74 30.33
C ASP A 101 14.94 34.83 31.34
N GLN A 102 14.09 33.89 30.90
CA GLN A 102 13.41 32.96 31.82
C GLN A 102 13.65 31.48 31.47
N TRP A 103 14.36 30.78 32.37
CA TRP A 103 14.44 29.32 32.34
C TRP A 103 13.10 28.69 32.75
N LYS A 104 12.64 27.71 31.97
CA LYS A 104 11.43 26.95 32.23
C LYS A 104 11.80 25.51 32.56
N ALA A 105 11.38 25.09 33.75
CA ALA A 105 11.54 23.72 34.22
C ALA A 105 10.72 22.74 33.36
N LYS A 106 11.13 21.47 33.33
CA LYS A 106 10.44 20.36 32.60
C LYS A 106 8.90 20.38 32.72
N THR A 107 8.36 20.72 33.88
CA THR A 107 6.91 20.75 34.15
C THR A 107 6.17 21.91 33.49
N CYS A 108 6.89 22.95 33.07
CA CYS A 108 6.32 24.22 32.58
C CYS A 108 6.47 24.37 31.06
N TRP A 109 6.83 23.32 30.34
CA TRP A 109 6.92 23.32 28.88
C TRP A 109 6.56 21.95 28.29
N ARG A 110 6.23 21.89 27.00
CA ARG A 110 6.04 20.67 26.20
C ARG A 110 6.42 20.90 24.75
N PHE A 111 6.68 19.87 23.97
CA PHE A 111 6.87 20.04 22.52
C PHE A 111 5.60 20.55 21.86
N ASP A 112 5.76 21.45 20.88
CA ASP A 112 4.66 21.81 19.99
C ASP A 112 4.57 20.77 18.87
N GLU A 113 3.82 19.70 19.13
CA GLU A 113 3.59 18.60 18.19
C GLU A 113 2.98 19.06 16.85
N ARG A 114 2.45 20.28 16.76
CA ARG A 114 1.82 20.83 15.56
C ARG A 114 2.63 21.97 14.95
N ALA A 115 3.82 22.30 15.46
CA ALA A 115 4.62 23.43 14.98
C ALA A 115 4.87 23.38 13.46
N LYS A 116 5.22 22.20 12.94
CA LYS A 116 5.45 22.00 11.50
C LYS A 116 4.17 22.24 10.68
N LEU A 117 3.01 21.82 11.19
CA LEU A 117 1.72 22.01 10.54
C LEU A 117 1.29 23.49 10.59
N LYS A 118 1.44 24.16 11.72
CA LYS A 118 1.18 25.61 11.87
C LYS A 118 2.02 26.42 10.90
N LYS A 119 3.32 26.14 10.85
CA LYS A 119 4.26 26.76 9.90
C LYS A 119 3.81 26.51 8.46
N PHE A 120 3.45 25.28 8.12
CA PHE A 120 2.96 24.94 6.78
C PHE A 120 1.68 25.70 6.42
N ILE A 121 0.69 25.76 7.31
CA ILE A 121 -0.56 26.52 7.09
C ILE A 121 -0.22 28.00 6.84
N ARG A 122 0.62 28.60 7.70
CA ARG A 122 1.01 30.00 7.60
C ARG A 122 1.69 30.33 6.27
N GLU A 123 2.55 29.44 5.77
CA GLU A 123 3.28 29.61 4.52
C GLU A 123 2.42 29.35 3.26
N ASN A 124 1.31 28.61 3.38
CA ASN A 124 0.55 28.11 2.22
C ASN A 124 -0.91 28.58 2.14
N ARG A 125 -1.41 29.36 3.11
CA ARG A 125 -2.81 29.81 3.17
C ARG A 125 -3.23 30.71 1.99
N GLY A 126 -2.33 31.55 1.49
CA GLY A 126 -2.69 32.62 0.55
C GLY A 126 -3.68 33.63 1.18
N ASP A 127 -4.60 34.15 0.37
CA ASP A 127 -5.54 35.23 0.73
C ASP A 127 -6.86 34.74 1.38
N GLU A 128 -6.93 33.46 1.76
CA GLU A 128 -8.13 32.89 2.39
C GLU A 128 -8.38 33.42 3.81
N LEU A 129 -9.63 33.64 4.16
CA LEU A 129 -10.01 34.18 5.48
C LEU A 129 -9.50 33.28 6.63
N ALA A 130 -8.87 33.90 7.63
CA ALA A 130 -8.31 33.27 8.84
C ALA A 130 -9.31 32.46 9.70
N ILE A 131 -10.61 32.68 9.49
CA ILE A 131 -11.68 32.07 10.27
C ILE A 131 -12.10 30.69 9.77
N PHE A 132 -11.71 30.31 8.55
CA PHE A 132 -12.02 29.01 7.95
C PHE A 132 -10.74 28.20 7.72
N PRO A 133 -10.71 26.89 8.03
CA PRO A 133 -9.59 26.05 7.63
C PRO A 133 -9.38 26.10 6.11
N SER A 134 -8.13 26.27 5.68
CA SER A 134 -7.82 26.44 4.27
C SER A 134 -7.97 25.14 3.46
N TYR A 135 -8.89 25.13 2.49
CA TYR A 135 -9.07 23.96 1.62
C TYR A 135 -7.87 23.74 0.71
N GLN A 136 -7.21 24.82 0.25
CA GLN A 136 -6.00 24.72 -0.55
C GLN A 136 -4.85 24.07 0.24
N VAL A 137 -4.64 24.49 1.49
CA VAL A 137 -3.64 23.88 2.37
C VAL A 137 -3.96 22.41 2.61
N PHE A 138 -5.24 22.07 2.83
CA PHE A 138 -5.68 20.68 2.95
C PHE A 138 -5.31 19.85 1.72
N CYS A 139 -5.59 20.36 0.52
CA CYS A 139 -5.25 19.67 -0.74
C CYS A 139 -3.74 19.47 -0.86
N ASN A 140 -2.95 20.50 -0.59
CA ASN A 140 -1.49 20.42 -0.66
C ASN A 140 -0.91 19.40 0.33
N LEU A 141 -1.46 19.33 1.55
CA LEU A 141 -1.10 18.30 2.52
C LEU A 141 -1.47 16.91 2.02
N PHE A 142 -2.70 16.75 1.51
CA PHE A 142 -3.17 15.45 1.02
C PHE A 142 -2.37 14.94 -0.19
N CYS A 143 -2.01 15.83 -1.13
CA CYS A 143 -1.18 15.48 -2.29
C CYS A 143 0.13 14.81 -1.89
N ARG A 144 0.75 15.23 -0.78
CA ARG A 144 1.99 14.60 -0.29
C ARG A 144 1.80 13.13 0.06
N TYR A 145 0.63 12.72 0.57
CA TYR A 145 0.34 11.31 0.81
C TYR A 145 0.13 10.56 -0.50
N VAL A 146 -0.53 11.18 -1.48
CA VAL A 146 -0.75 10.56 -2.80
C VAL A 146 0.58 10.36 -3.52
N ASP A 147 1.50 11.32 -3.43
CA ASP A 147 2.86 11.17 -3.96
C ASP A 147 3.57 9.97 -3.34
N ASP A 148 3.39 9.78 -2.02
CA ASP A 148 3.88 8.64 -1.27
C ASP A 148 3.20 7.31 -1.65
N TRP A 149 2.01 7.32 -2.23
CA TRP A 149 1.36 6.10 -2.72
C TRP A 149 1.93 5.63 -4.07
N SER A 150 2.62 6.49 -4.80
CA SER A 150 3.14 6.17 -6.14
C SER A 150 4.16 5.00 -6.13
N PRO A 151 5.22 4.99 -5.28
CA PRO A 151 6.19 3.89 -5.27
C PRO A 151 5.59 2.50 -4.98
N PRO A 152 4.77 2.28 -3.92
CA PRO A 152 4.18 0.97 -3.67
C PRO A 152 3.19 0.56 -4.78
N THR A 153 2.50 1.52 -5.40
CA THR A 153 1.60 1.26 -6.54
C THR A 153 2.39 0.76 -7.75
N GLN A 154 3.50 1.42 -8.11
CA GLN A 154 4.37 0.98 -9.20
C GLN A 154 4.98 -0.39 -8.94
N GLN A 155 5.35 -0.67 -7.68
CA GLN A 155 5.86 -1.98 -7.31
C GLN A 155 4.81 -3.08 -7.52
N LEU A 156 3.55 -2.83 -7.17
CA LEU A 156 2.47 -3.79 -7.40
C LEU A 156 2.25 -4.07 -8.90
N VAL A 157 2.30 -3.04 -9.76
CA VAL A 157 2.21 -3.23 -11.23
C VAL A 157 3.34 -4.15 -11.73
N ARG A 158 4.56 -3.93 -11.24
CA ARG A 158 5.72 -4.78 -11.58
C ARG A 158 5.52 -6.22 -11.12
N ASP A 159 4.97 -6.41 -9.92
CA ASP A 159 4.67 -7.75 -9.41
C ASP A 159 3.64 -8.47 -10.30
N TYR A 160 2.59 -7.77 -10.74
CA TYR A 160 1.63 -8.31 -11.72
C TYR A 160 2.31 -8.73 -13.02
N ARG A 161 3.19 -7.90 -13.57
CA ARG A 161 3.97 -8.23 -14.78
C ARG A 161 4.84 -9.47 -14.57
N VAL A 162 5.65 -9.49 -13.52
CA VAL A 162 6.60 -10.58 -13.27
C VAL A 162 5.87 -11.90 -13.02
N GLN A 163 4.85 -11.91 -12.17
CA GLN A 163 4.13 -13.15 -11.85
C GLN A 163 3.31 -13.66 -13.03
N THR A 164 2.66 -12.78 -13.80
CA THR A 164 1.92 -13.19 -15.00
C THR A 164 2.86 -13.80 -16.03
N LYS A 165 4.04 -13.20 -16.24
CA LYS A 165 5.06 -13.76 -17.14
C LYS A 165 5.57 -15.13 -16.70
N LEU A 166 5.89 -15.27 -15.41
CA LEU A 166 6.38 -16.54 -14.88
C LEU A 166 5.37 -17.67 -15.11
N VAL A 167 4.09 -17.41 -14.84
CA VAL A 167 3.02 -18.39 -15.04
C VAL A 167 2.76 -18.65 -16.52
N SER A 168 2.76 -17.62 -17.38
CA SER A 168 2.60 -17.82 -18.83
C SER A 168 3.74 -18.64 -19.43
N ASP A 169 4.99 -18.39 -19.02
CA ASP A 169 6.17 -19.12 -19.49
C ASP A 169 6.16 -20.57 -19.01
N HIS A 170 5.66 -20.81 -17.78
CA HIS A 170 5.45 -22.16 -17.26
C HIS A 170 4.36 -22.90 -18.05
N VAL A 171 3.19 -22.30 -18.23
CA VAL A 171 2.09 -22.89 -19.02
C VAL A 171 2.55 -23.23 -20.44
N ALA A 172 3.32 -22.34 -21.08
CA ALA A 172 3.87 -22.61 -22.40
C ALA A 172 4.85 -23.80 -22.43
N GLY A 173 5.56 -24.06 -21.33
CA GLY A 173 6.43 -25.24 -21.18
C GLY A 173 5.65 -26.55 -21.04
N GLU A 174 4.52 -26.51 -20.34
CA GLU A 174 3.64 -27.66 -20.09
C GLU A 174 2.76 -28.06 -21.30
N LEU A 175 2.76 -27.27 -22.38
CA LEU A 175 1.99 -27.61 -23.60
C LEU A 175 2.46 -28.90 -24.28
N HIS A 176 3.63 -29.45 -23.91
CA HIS A 176 4.28 -30.60 -24.55
C HIS A 176 4.36 -30.52 -26.09
N ALA A 177 4.24 -29.30 -26.63
CA ALA A 177 4.25 -29.01 -28.06
C ALA A 177 5.69 -29.00 -28.62
N SER A 178 5.83 -28.80 -29.94
CA SER A 178 7.15 -28.57 -30.55
C SER A 178 7.82 -27.35 -29.90
N SER A 179 9.15 -27.35 -29.82
CA SER A 179 9.90 -26.20 -29.26
C SER A 179 9.58 -24.89 -29.97
N ARG A 180 9.28 -24.96 -31.28
CA ARG A 180 8.84 -23.81 -32.09
C ARG A 180 7.51 -23.25 -31.60
N VAL A 181 6.54 -24.10 -31.29
CA VAL A 181 5.24 -23.67 -30.74
C VAL A 181 5.43 -23.07 -29.35
N GLN A 182 6.19 -23.72 -28.48
CA GLN A 182 6.45 -23.20 -27.13
C GLN A 182 7.14 -21.82 -27.18
N GLN A 183 8.15 -21.67 -28.02
CA GLN A 183 8.87 -20.40 -28.20
C GLN A 183 7.96 -19.33 -28.78
N PHE A 184 7.11 -19.68 -29.74
CA PHE A 184 6.11 -18.78 -30.30
C PHE A 184 5.14 -18.27 -29.24
N VAL A 185 4.56 -19.17 -28.43
CA VAL A 185 3.64 -18.79 -27.35
C VAL A 185 4.34 -17.88 -26.33
N LYS A 186 5.60 -18.19 -25.94
CA LYS A 186 6.38 -17.36 -25.02
C LYS A 186 6.71 -15.97 -25.58
N SER A 187 7.07 -15.88 -26.86
CA SER A 187 7.32 -14.58 -27.51
C SER A 187 6.04 -13.76 -27.57
N THR A 188 4.94 -14.35 -28.02
CA THR A 188 3.64 -13.68 -28.09
C THR A 188 3.18 -13.23 -26.70
N ALA A 189 3.32 -14.08 -25.68
CA ALA A 189 3.01 -13.71 -24.30
C ALA A 189 3.87 -12.54 -23.80
N THR A 190 5.16 -12.50 -24.16
CA THR A 190 6.04 -11.38 -23.79
C THR A 190 5.59 -10.08 -24.46
N ASP A 191 5.27 -10.12 -25.75
CA ASP A 191 4.84 -8.95 -26.50
C ASP A 191 3.48 -8.44 -25.98
N VAL A 192 2.51 -9.35 -25.82
CA VAL A 192 1.17 -9.05 -25.28
C VAL A 192 1.25 -8.45 -23.89
N LEU A 193 2.00 -9.08 -23.00
CA LEU A 193 2.14 -8.58 -21.63
C LEU A 193 2.84 -7.22 -21.60
N GLY A 194 3.78 -6.96 -22.52
CA GLY A 194 4.48 -5.68 -22.63
C GLY A 194 3.51 -4.51 -22.80
N TRP A 195 2.73 -4.50 -23.88
CA TRP A 195 1.81 -3.40 -24.14
C TRP A 195 0.59 -3.38 -23.19
N VAL A 196 0.14 -4.53 -22.69
CA VAL A 196 -0.92 -4.60 -21.66
C VAL A 196 -0.47 -3.89 -20.38
N VAL A 197 0.77 -4.14 -19.93
CA VAL A 197 1.30 -3.52 -18.72
C VAL A 197 1.59 -2.03 -18.93
N GLU A 198 2.14 -1.63 -20.08
CA GLU A 198 2.33 -0.21 -20.40
C GLU A 198 1.00 0.56 -20.37
N ALA A 199 -0.07 -0.03 -20.94
CA ALA A 199 -1.40 0.57 -20.86
C ALA A 199 -1.93 0.60 -19.43
N ALA A 200 -1.67 -0.43 -18.61
CA ALA A 200 -2.06 -0.44 -17.20
C ALA A 200 -1.30 0.61 -16.38
N GLU A 201 -0.02 0.82 -16.62
CA GLU A 201 0.80 1.84 -15.96
C GLU A 201 0.23 3.25 -16.18
N GLU A 202 -0.15 3.60 -17.41
CA GLU A 202 -0.72 4.91 -17.72
C GLU A 202 -2.10 5.11 -17.07
N GLN A 203 -2.92 4.05 -17.03
CA GLN A 203 -4.21 4.08 -16.34
C GLN A 203 -4.03 4.24 -14.82
N VAL A 204 -3.09 3.52 -14.22
CA VAL A 204 -2.78 3.64 -12.80
C VAL A 204 -2.24 5.04 -12.44
N LYS A 205 -1.42 5.63 -13.30
CA LYS A 205 -0.96 7.02 -13.16
C LYS A 205 -2.14 8.00 -13.20
N THR A 206 -3.10 7.77 -14.09
CA THR A 206 -4.33 8.57 -14.15
C THR A 206 -5.15 8.44 -12.86
N LEU A 207 -5.24 7.22 -12.29
CA LEU A 207 -5.92 6.99 -11.01
C LEU A 207 -5.22 7.72 -9.85
N LEU A 208 -3.89 7.67 -9.77
CA LEU A 208 -3.11 8.43 -8.78
C LEU A 208 -3.34 9.93 -8.91
N GLN A 209 -3.31 10.48 -10.13
CA GLN A 209 -3.58 11.90 -10.37
C GLN A 209 -5.01 12.30 -9.97
N ALA A 210 -5.98 11.41 -10.19
CA ALA A 210 -7.36 11.65 -9.76
C ALA A 210 -7.47 11.71 -8.22
N GLU A 211 -6.68 10.90 -7.50
CA GLU A 211 -6.63 10.94 -6.03
C GLU A 211 -6.04 12.25 -5.50
N SER A 212 -5.09 12.88 -6.21
CA SER A 212 -4.50 14.17 -5.80
C SER A 212 -5.52 15.30 -5.62
N ARG A 213 -6.75 15.15 -6.09
CA ARG A 213 -7.85 16.06 -5.81
C ARG A 213 -8.80 15.45 -4.77
N PRO A 214 -8.74 15.89 -3.50
CA PRO A 214 -9.65 15.38 -2.49
C PRO A 214 -11.11 15.60 -2.85
N TYR A 215 -11.89 14.52 -2.85
CA TYR A 215 -13.33 14.57 -3.07
C TYR A 215 -13.95 13.27 -2.57
N THR A 216 -15.02 13.38 -1.78
CA THR A 216 -15.80 12.23 -1.37
C THR A 216 -17.24 12.63 -1.05
N GLN A 217 -18.17 11.72 -1.31
CA GLN A 217 -19.55 11.78 -0.82
C GLN A 217 -19.80 10.72 0.27
N ASP A 218 -18.75 10.06 0.72
CA ASP A 218 -18.86 9.03 1.75
C ASP A 218 -19.28 9.65 3.09
N HIS A 219 -20.46 9.25 3.57
CA HIS A 219 -21.01 9.78 4.82
C HIS A 219 -20.12 9.48 6.04
N ARG A 220 -19.30 8.42 5.97
CA ARG A 220 -18.37 8.04 7.04
C ARG A 220 -17.38 9.14 7.38
N LEU A 221 -17.00 9.97 6.39
CA LEU A 221 -16.13 11.11 6.62
C LEU A 221 -16.71 12.05 7.68
N PHE A 222 -17.99 12.43 7.54
CA PHE A 222 -18.63 13.38 8.43
C PHE A 222 -18.75 12.80 9.85
N VAL A 223 -19.14 11.52 9.95
CA VAL A 223 -19.25 10.82 11.23
C VAL A 223 -17.90 10.72 11.94
N GLU A 224 -16.84 10.33 11.24
CA GLU A 224 -15.51 10.21 11.85
C GLU A 224 -14.88 11.57 12.18
N LEU A 225 -15.13 12.59 11.36
CA LEU A 225 -14.72 13.97 11.64
C LEU A 225 -15.31 14.45 12.96
N ASP A 226 -16.63 14.33 13.13
CA ASP A 226 -17.32 14.80 14.34
C ASP A 226 -16.89 14.02 15.58
N LYS A 227 -16.72 12.69 15.47
CA LYS A 227 -16.16 11.87 16.56
C LYS A 227 -14.76 12.33 16.96
N LYS A 228 -13.87 12.58 15.99
CA LYS A 228 -12.50 13.02 16.28
C LYS A 228 -12.44 14.42 16.85
N ARG A 229 -13.27 15.35 16.38
CA ARG A 229 -13.45 16.68 16.99
C ARG A 229 -13.83 16.56 18.46
N MET A 230 -14.84 15.75 18.76
CA MET A 230 -15.32 15.56 20.13
C MET A 230 -14.25 14.94 21.04
N ARG A 231 -13.57 13.87 20.57
CA ARG A 231 -12.45 13.26 21.32
C ARG A 231 -11.30 14.23 21.56
N THR A 232 -10.99 15.09 20.59
CA THR A 232 -9.90 16.07 20.72
C THR A 232 -10.27 17.15 21.73
N LEU A 233 -11.51 17.63 21.72
CA LEU A 233 -12.04 18.56 22.71
C LEU A 233 -12.03 17.95 24.12
N GLU A 234 -12.52 16.72 24.27
CA GLU A 234 -12.49 15.98 25.53
C GLU A 234 -11.07 15.81 26.07
N GLY A 235 -10.11 15.44 25.21
CA GLY A 235 -8.70 15.32 25.57
C GLY A 235 -8.11 16.64 26.08
N ARG A 236 -8.35 17.74 25.34
CA ARG A 236 -7.89 19.08 25.75
C ARG A 236 -8.50 19.50 27.09
N LEU A 237 -9.80 19.28 27.29
CA LEU A 237 -10.46 19.57 28.56
C LEU A 237 -9.85 18.77 29.70
N LYS A 238 -9.66 17.45 29.54
CA LYS A 238 -9.02 16.60 30.56
C LYS A 238 -7.62 17.05 30.94
N THR A 239 -6.83 17.57 29.98
CA THR A 239 -5.48 18.07 30.26
C THR A 239 -5.45 19.47 30.88
N THR A 240 -6.50 20.26 30.72
CA THR A 240 -6.54 21.67 31.16
C THR A 240 -7.25 21.81 32.50
N VAL A 241 -8.18 20.91 32.81
CA VAL A 241 -8.97 20.92 34.03
C VAL A 241 -8.23 20.18 35.13
N THR A 242 -7.98 20.87 36.24
CA THR A 242 -7.48 20.30 37.48
C THR A 242 -8.60 19.61 38.24
N VAL A 243 -8.32 18.39 38.71
CA VAL A 243 -9.24 17.61 39.55
C VAL A 243 -8.74 17.71 40.98
N ASP A 244 -9.63 17.99 41.92
CA ASP A 244 -9.29 17.98 43.35
C ASP A 244 -9.05 16.57 43.89
N ASP A 245 -8.53 16.45 45.11
CA ASP A 245 -8.24 15.16 45.76
C ASP A 245 -9.48 14.25 45.93
N ASN A 246 -10.69 14.82 45.80
CA ASN A 246 -11.97 14.12 45.90
C ASN A 246 -12.56 13.77 44.52
N GLY A 247 -11.88 14.08 43.42
CA GLY A 247 -12.36 13.80 42.07
C GLY A 247 -13.30 14.87 41.48
N ASN A 248 -13.48 16.01 42.14
CA ASN A 248 -14.36 17.08 41.68
C ASN A 248 -13.60 18.13 40.87
N VAL A 249 -14.35 18.80 39.99
CA VAL A 249 -13.87 19.87 39.12
C VAL A 249 -14.64 21.14 39.44
N SER A 250 -13.93 22.25 39.65
CA SER A 250 -14.56 23.56 39.76
C SER A 250 -15.20 23.98 38.42
N LEU A 251 -16.50 24.29 38.45
CA LEU A 251 -17.21 24.75 37.25
C LEU A 251 -16.58 26.03 36.67
N ALA A 252 -16.06 26.92 37.52
CA ALA A 252 -15.39 28.14 37.06
C ALA A 252 -14.07 27.84 36.34
N GLU A 253 -13.29 26.87 36.83
CA GLU A 253 -12.06 26.41 36.19
C GLU A 253 -12.35 25.67 34.88
N ALA A 254 -13.38 24.82 34.85
CA ALA A 254 -13.83 24.15 33.64
C ALA A 254 -14.28 25.14 32.55
N MET A 255 -15.04 26.18 32.93
CA MET A 255 -15.47 27.23 32.00
C MET A 255 -14.29 28.08 31.52
N LYS A 256 -13.32 28.40 32.39
CA LYS A 256 -12.08 29.10 32.01
C LYS A 256 -11.22 28.28 31.04
N ALA A 257 -11.10 26.97 31.29
CA ALA A 257 -10.41 26.02 30.42
C ALA A 257 -11.10 25.89 29.05
N PHE A 258 -12.43 25.83 29.03
CA PHE A 258 -13.18 25.81 27.77
C PHE A 258 -12.98 27.11 26.97
N ALA A 259 -13.03 28.26 27.63
CA ALA A 259 -12.81 29.56 26.98
C ALA A 259 -11.40 29.70 26.40
N SER A 260 -10.36 29.23 27.11
CA SER A 260 -8.98 29.28 26.61
C SER A 260 -8.78 28.37 25.39
N ILE A 261 -9.43 27.20 25.37
CA ILE A 261 -9.42 26.27 24.24
C ILE A 261 -10.02 26.91 22.97
N ALA A 262 -11.04 27.75 23.13
CA ALA A 262 -11.79 28.35 22.03
C ALA A 262 -11.13 29.58 21.39
N LEU A 263 -10.25 30.29 22.12
CA LEU A 263 -9.68 31.59 21.71
C LEU A 263 -8.37 31.49 20.92
N ASP A 264 -7.63 30.38 21.00
CA ASP A 264 -6.40 30.19 20.24
C ASP A 264 -6.71 29.83 18.78
N THR A 265 -6.60 30.81 17.89
CA THR A 265 -7.03 30.68 16.49
C THR A 265 -6.08 29.82 15.66
N GLU A 266 -4.75 29.95 15.87
CA GLU A 266 -3.75 29.20 15.11
C GLU A 266 -3.71 27.73 15.54
N GLU A 267 -3.74 27.46 16.84
CA GLU A 267 -3.82 26.08 17.36
C GLU A 267 -5.13 25.41 16.94
N ARG A 268 -6.25 26.14 16.99
CA ARG A 268 -7.54 25.62 16.56
C ARG A 268 -7.52 25.24 15.09
N GLU A 269 -6.97 26.09 14.23
CA GLU A 269 -6.90 25.77 12.80
C GLU A 269 -5.99 24.57 12.52
N ALA A 270 -4.80 24.51 13.11
CA ALA A 270 -3.91 23.36 12.96
C ALA A 270 -4.57 22.06 13.44
N CYS A 271 -5.30 22.13 14.55
CA CYS A 271 -6.07 21.01 15.10
C CYS A 271 -7.19 20.57 14.13
N GLU A 272 -8.01 21.51 13.64
CA GLU A 272 -9.09 21.21 12.69
C GLU A 272 -8.54 20.63 11.38
N MET A 273 -7.43 21.18 10.87
CA MET A 273 -6.74 20.68 9.68
C MET A 273 -6.27 19.23 9.86
N GLN A 274 -5.63 18.95 11.00
CA GLN A 274 -5.15 17.61 11.33
C GLN A 274 -6.30 16.60 11.42
N VAL A 275 -7.36 16.96 12.14
CA VAL A 275 -8.54 16.12 12.33
C VAL A 275 -9.23 15.86 10.99
N ALA A 276 -9.39 16.89 10.15
CA ALA A 276 -9.96 16.74 8.81
C ALA A 276 -9.12 15.81 7.93
N LEU A 277 -7.80 16.00 7.92
CA LEU A 277 -6.88 15.20 7.10
C LEU A 277 -6.90 13.73 7.50
N GLN A 278 -6.81 13.45 8.81
CA GLN A 278 -6.88 12.08 9.32
C GLN A 278 -8.24 11.43 9.01
N SER A 279 -9.34 12.16 9.14
CA SER A 279 -10.68 11.63 8.85
C SER A 279 -10.86 11.34 7.36
N TYR A 280 -10.30 12.17 6.48
CA TYR A 280 -10.31 11.92 5.05
C TYR A 280 -9.42 10.73 4.67
N LEU A 281 -8.25 10.59 5.28
CA LEU A 281 -7.36 9.44 5.09
C LEU A 281 -8.01 8.11 5.51
N ASP A 282 -8.83 8.10 6.56
CA ASP A 282 -9.60 6.90 6.97
C ASP A 282 -10.54 6.38 5.87
N VAL A 283 -10.99 7.25 4.97
CA VAL A 283 -11.85 6.90 3.84
C VAL A 283 -11.03 6.66 2.57
N ALA A 284 -10.06 7.53 2.28
CA ALA A 284 -9.29 7.50 1.05
C ALA A 284 -8.34 6.30 0.98
N VAL A 285 -7.64 5.98 2.07
CA VAL A 285 -6.65 4.89 2.11
C VAL A 285 -7.29 3.54 1.79
N PRO A 286 -8.35 3.08 2.49
CA PRO A 286 -8.98 1.80 2.17
C PRO A 286 -9.53 1.76 0.74
N ARG A 287 -10.19 2.85 0.30
CA ARG A 287 -10.72 2.95 -1.07
C ARG A 287 -9.62 2.77 -2.12
N PHE A 288 -8.49 3.45 -1.95
CA PHE A 288 -7.37 3.36 -2.89
C PHE A 288 -6.71 1.98 -2.83
N ALA A 289 -6.49 1.47 -1.62
CA ALA A 289 -5.85 0.18 -1.37
C ALA A 289 -6.65 -1.01 -1.96
N ASP A 290 -7.98 -0.89 -2.04
CA ASP A 290 -8.85 -1.87 -2.69
C ASP A 290 -8.97 -1.64 -4.21
N ALA A 291 -9.09 -0.38 -4.64
CA ALA A 291 -9.33 -0.05 -6.04
C ALA A 291 -8.17 -0.47 -6.95
N ILE A 292 -6.91 -0.28 -6.53
CA ILE A 292 -5.75 -0.56 -7.38
C ILE A 292 -5.64 -2.06 -7.74
N PRO A 293 -5.64 -3.01 -6.79
CA PRO A 293 -5.64 -4.44 -7.10
C PRO A 293 -6.79 -4.88 -8.02
N MET A 294 -8.01 -4.37 -7.76
CA MET A 294 -9.17 -4.66 -8.60
C MET A 294 -8.96 -4.18 -10.04
N ARG A 295 -8.43 -2.96 -10.21
CA ARG A 295 -8.12 -2.42 -11.53
C ARG A 295 -7.01 -3.19 -12.22
N LEU A 296 -5.97 -3.61 -11.51
CA LEU A 296 -4.88 -4.41 -12.09
C LEU A 296 -5.31 -5.80 -12.51
N ASN A 297 -6.24 -6.42 -11.78
CA ASN A 297 -6.85 -7.67 -12.21
C ASN A 297 -7.47 -7.53 -13.61
N ASP A 298 -8.25 -6.48 -13.82
CA ASP A 298 -8.93 -6.26 -15.10
C ASP A 298 -7.97 -5.76 -16.19
N LEU A 299 -7.14 -4.78 -15.86
CA LEU A 299 -6.23 -4.11 -16.80
C LEU A 299 -5.06 -4.98 -17.22
N VAL A 300 -4.60 -5.90 -16.36
CA VAL A 300 -3.48 -6.79 -16.68
C VAL A 300 -3.97 -8.19 -16.96
N LEU A 301 -4.61 -8.88 -16.01
CA LEU A 301 -4.88 -10.31 -16.15
C LEU A 301 -5.97 -10.59 -17.18
N CYS A 302 -7.14 -9.94 -17.06
CA CYS A 302 -8.25 -10.15 -17.99
C CYS A 302 -7.85 -9.71 -19.41
N LYS A 303 -7.25 -8.52 -19.54
CA LYS A 303 -6.76 -8.04 -20.84
C LYS A 303 -5.68 -8.93 -21.44
N PHE A 304 -4.73 -9.44 -20.65
CA PHE A 304 -3.71 -10.36 -21.12
C PHE A 304 -4.32 -11.64 -21.69
N VAL A 305 -5.27 -12.26 -20.98
CA VAL A 305 -5.95 -13.48 -21.44
C VAL A 305 -6.69 -13.22 -22.75
N THR A 306 -7.54 -12.19 -22.80
CA THR A 306 -8.31 -11.85 -24.00
C THR A 306 -7.41 -11.53 -25.19
N ALA A 307 -6.31 -10.82 -24.96
CA ALA A 307 -5.35 -10.48 -26.00
C ALA A 307 -4.57 -11.71 -26.50
N MET A 308 -4.16 -12.59 -25.59
CA MET A 308 -3.53 -13.86 -25.95
C MET A 308 -4.47 -14.74 -26.77
N GLU A 309 -5.73 -14.84 -26.37
CA GLU A 309 -6.75 -15.57 -27.15
C GLU A 309 -6.90 -14.98 -28.54
N HIS A 310 -6.94 -13.65 -28.67
CA HIS A 310 -7.04 -12.99 -29.97
C HIS A 310 -5.81 -13.27 -30.86
N GLU A 311 -4.60 -13.13 -30.32
CA GLU A 311 -3.35 -13.36 -31.06
C GLU A 311 -3.18 -14.82 -31.48
N LEU A 312 -3.54 -15.77 -30.62
CA LEU A 312 -3.43 -17.20 -30.91
C LEU A 312 -4.50 -17.66 -31.90
N ASN A 313 -5.73 -17.16 -31.79
CA ASN A 313 -6.81 -17.48 -32.73
C ASN A 313 -6.67 -16.75 -34.08
N GLY A 314 -5.92 -15.64 -34.13
CA GLY A 314 -5.63 -14.89 -35.34
C GLY A 314 -4.53 -15.49 -36.23
N LEU A 315 -4.02 -16.68 -35.89
CA LEU A 315 -2.99 -17.35 -36.68
C LEU A 315 -3.53 -17.83 -38.03
N THR A 316 -2.81 -17.53 -39.10
CA THR A 316 -3.11 -18.08 -40.43
C THR A 316 -2.65 -19.52 -40.56
N ASP A 317 -3.32 -20.28 -41.44
CA ASP A 317 -2.99 -21.69 -41.70
C ASP A 317 -1.53 -21.88 -42.14
N GLU A 318 -0.97 -20.94 -42.91
CA GLU A 318 0.44 -21.01 -43.34
C GLU A 318 1.42 -20.83 -42.19
N LYS A 319 1.07 -20.00 -41.19
CA LYS A 319 1.89 -19.81 -40.00
C LYS A 319 1.75 -21.03 -39.07
N LEU A 320 0.54 -21.58 -38.95
CA LEU A 320 0.29 -22.79 -38.18
C LEU A 320 1.06 -24.00 -38.76
N ALA A 321 1.00 -24.20 -40.08
CA ALA A 321 1.72 -25.27 -40.77
C ALA A 321 3.24 -25.20 -40.53
N ARG A 322 3.80 -23.98 -40.52
CA ARG A 322 5.23 -23.76 -40.20
C ARG A 322 5.56 -24.08 -38.74
N LEU A 323 4.67 -23.76 -37.80
CA LEU A 323 4.88 -24.02 -36.38
C LEU A 323 4.76 -25.50 -36.01
N MET A 324 3.84 -26.21 -36.67
CA MET A 324 3.55 -27.64 -36.46
C MET A 324 4.50 -28.59 -37.20
N GLN A 325 5.45 -28.07 -37.97
CA GLN A 325 6.40 -28.90 -38.70
C GLN A 325 7.25 -29.72 -37.71
N ASP A 326 7.09 -31.05 -37.77
CA ASP A 326 7.85 -31.99 -36.96
C ASP A 326 9.35 -31.90 -37.30
N SER A 327 10.20 -32.09 -36.31
CA SER A 327 11.64 -32.25 -36.56
C SER A 327 11.90 -33.57 -37.29
N GLU A 328 12.88 -33.59 -38.18
CA GLU A 328 13.27 -34.80 -38.94
C GLU A 328 13.51 -36.00 -38.01
N ARG A 329 14.11 -35.75 -36.84
CA ARG A 329 14.32 -36.76 -35.79
C ARG A 329 13.01 -37.34 -35.26
N LYS A 330 11.99 -36.51 -35.00
CA LYS A 330 10.66 -37.00 -34.56
C LYS A 330 9.95 -37.77 -35.67
N VAL A 331 10.08 -37.33 -36.92
CA VAL A 331 9.53 -38.04 -38.09
C VAL A 331 10.17 -39.42 -38.24
N ALA A 332 11.50 -39.50 -38.20
CA ALA A 332 12.25 -40.73 -38.29
C ALA A 332 11.91 -41.70 -37.15
N MET A 333 11.86 -41.20 -35.91
CA MET A 333 11.45 -41.99 -34.74
C MET A 333 10.03 -42.54 -34.89
N ARG A 334 9.09 -41.72 -35.39
CA ARG A 334 7.70 -42.15 -35.61
C ARG A 334 7.62 -43.21 -36.71
N GLN A 335 8.44 -43.11 -37.76
CA GLN A 335 8.54 -44.14 -38.80
C GLN A 335 9.12 -45.45 -38.26
N GLN A 336 10.19 -45.38 -37.45
CA GLN A 336 10.77 -46.55 -36.79
C GLN A 336 9.74 -47.25 -35.89
N LEU A 337 9.07 -46.50 -35.00
CA LEU A 337 8.04 -47.06 -34.12
C LEU A 337 6.88 -47.68 -34.90
N ARG A 338 6.46 -47.06 -36.01
CA ARG A 338 5.44 -47.65 -36.90
C ARG A 338 5.90 -48.98 -37.51
N SER A 339 7.16 -49.07 -37.92
CA SER A 339 7.71 -50.32 -38.47
C SER A 339 7.84 -51.42 -37.42
N GLU A 340 8.25 -51.07 -36.20
CA GLU A 340 8.32 -52.00 -35.06
C GLU A 340 6.92 -52.51 -34.69
N LEU A 341 5.92 -51.62 -34.65
CA LEU A 341 4.54 -51.98 -34.36
C LEU A 341 3.97 -52.92 -35.43
N ALA A 342 4.20 -52.63 -36.72
CA ALA A 342 3.78 -53.51 -37.81
C ALA A 342 4.45 -54.90 -37.74
N CYS A 343 5.73 -54.95 -37.36
CA CYS A 343 6.44 -56.21 -37.14
C CYS A 343 5.83 -57.01 -35.98
N LEU A 344 5.55 -56.36 -34.85
CA LEU A 344 4.91 -56.98 -33.69
C LEU A 344 3.50 -57.49 -34.01
N GLU A 345 2.72 -56.76 -34.81
CA GLU A 345 1.40 -57.21 -35.27
C GLU A 345 1.50 -58.43 -36.18
N SER A 346 2.50 -58.48 -37.06
CA SER A 346 2.76 -59.66 -37.90
C SER A 346 3.15 -60.86 -37.05
N ALA A 347 4.10 -60.68 -36.12
CA ALA A 347 4.53 -61.73 -35.21
C ALA A 347 3.36 -62.24 -34.34
N LYS A 348 2.49 -61.35 -33.86
CA LYS A 348 1.27 -61.73 -33.13
C LYS A 348 0.35 -62.62 -33.98
N LYS A 349 0.10 -62.24 -35.24
CA LYS A 349 -0.73 -63.04 -36.17
C LYS A 349 -0.13 -64.42 -36.44
N GLU A 350 1.19 -64.50 -36.57
CA GLU A 350 1.87 -65.79 -36.73
C GLU A 350 1.76 -66.68 -35.50
N ILE A 351 1.89 -66.12 -34.29
CA ILE A 351 1.68 -66.86 -33.04
C ILE A 351 0.24 -67.36 -32.93
N GLU A 352 -0.75 -66.52 -33.27
CA GLU A 352 -2.17 -66.89 -33.29
C GLU A 352 -2.53 -67.94 -34.35
N LEU A 353 -1.70 -68.16 -35.38
CA LEU A 353 -1.87 -69.20 -36.38
C LEU A 353 -1.21 -70.54 -35.99
N VAL A 354 -0.28 -70.51 -35.04
CA VAL A 354 0.50 -71.68 -34.58
C VAL A 354 -0.05 -72.28 -33.28
N CYS A 355 -0.80 -71.49 -32.50
CA CYS A 355 -1.64 -71.95 -31.38
C CYS A 355 -3.05 -72.31 -31.88
#